data_AF-A0A085M9G1-F1
#
_entry.id   AF-A0A085M9G1-F1
#
_cell.length_a   1.000
_cell.length_b   1.000
_cell.length_c   1.000
_cell.angle_alpha   90.00
_cell.angle_beta   90.00
_cell.angle_gamma   90.00
#
_symmetry.space_group_name_H-M   'P 1'
#
loop_
_entity.id
_entity.type
_entity.pdbx_description
1 polymer ?
#
loop_
_entity_poly.entity_id
_entity_poly.type
_entity_poly.pdbx_seq_one_letter_code
_entity_poly.pdbx_strand_id
1 'polypeptide(L)'
;MAIIQATKGIIPLLQGSVRCFRSCKGYGHYFRRAAHICRQNCTQAGQGDARDIVKVTFVTKDGQTVVIEGHVGDNLLFLARGHGIDLEGACEASLACTTCHVYVDEDWMDKLQPPSEEEEDLLDLAPFLKSNSRLGCQIILRPEMNGLTLHLPPGTRNFYVDGHKPEPH
;
A
#
# COMPACT_ATOMS: atom_id res chain seq x y z
N MET A 1 -50.65 39.77 -19.09
CA MET A 1 -50.67 40.06 -17.64
C MET A 1 -51.27 38.86 -16.90
N ALA A 2 -50.86 38.65 -15.64
CA ALA A 2 -50.96 37.46 -14.77
C ALA A 2 -49.85 36.42 -15.06
N ILE A 3 -48.67 36.41 -14.42
CA ILE A 3 -48.18 36.55 -13.02
C ILE A 3 -48.52 35.35 -12.10
N ILE A 4 -47.59 34.39 -12.07
CA ILE A 4 -46.88 33.72 -10.95
C ILE A 4 -47.50 33.72 -9.53
N GLN A 5 -47.55 32.54 -8.89
CA GLN A 5 -47.08 32.14 -7.51
C GLN A 5 -47.80 30.83 -7.09
N ALA A 6 -47.19 29.69 -6.69
CA ALA A 6 -46.21 29.30 -5.65
C ALA A 6 -46.84 28.79 -4.31
N THR A 7 -46.53 27.52 -3.97
CA THR A 7 -46.26 26.89 -2.63
C THR A 7 -47.30 26.00 -1.89
N LYS A 8 -46.69 25.07 -1.10
CA LYS A 8 -47.16 24.13 -0.06
C LYS A 8 -47.53 22.73 -0.60
N GLY A 9 -46.80 21.63 -0.36
CA GLY A 9 -45.95 21.22 0.76
C GLY A 9 -46.69 20.15 1.57
N ILE A 10 -46.24 18.89 1.53
CA ILE A 10 -46.53 17.82 2.52
C ILE A 10 -45.58 16.64 2.25
N ILE A 11 -44.87 16.24 3.30
CA ILE A 11 -44.03 15.04 3.43
C ILE A 11 -44.90 13.93 4.01
N PRO A 12 -44.73 12.66 3.61
CA PRO A 12 -44.92 11.58 4.57
C PRO A 12 -43.69 10.69 4.70
N LEU A 13 -43.38 10.44 5.97
CA LEU A 13 -42.41 9.51 6.51
C LEU A 13 -42.88 8.05 6.40
N LEU A 14 -41.90 7.16 6.21
CA LEU A 14 -41.72 5.86 6.88
C LEU A 14 -42.84 4.80 6.83
N GLN A 15 -42.52 3.68 6.17
CA GLN A 15 -42.67 2.28 6.60
C GLN A 15 -42.00 1.44 5.49
N GLY A 16 -40.86 0.78 5.67
CA GLY A 16 -40.62 -0.28 6.64
C GLY A 16 -40.68 -1.64 5.93
N SER A 17 -39.58 -2.12 5.36
CA SER A 17 -39.38 -3.57 5.20
C SER A 17 -37.90 -3.93 5.15
N VAL A 18 -37.54 -4.70 6.16
CA VAL A 18 -36.21 -5.17 6.49
C VAL A 18 -35.95 -6.43 5.68
N ARG A 19 -34.96 -6.43 4.79
CA ARG A 19 -34.31 -7.67 4.36
C ARG A 19 -32.85 -7.63 4.77
N CYS A 20 -32.64 -8.08 6.00
CA CYS A 20 -31.34 -8.50 6.50
C CYS A 20 -30.99 -9.81 5.80
N PHE A 21 -30.14 -9.78 4.78
CA PHE A 21 -29.39 -10.97 4.39
C PHE A 21 -27.98 -10.83 4.99
N ARG A 22 -27.83 -11.47 6.16
CA ARG A 22 -26.56 -11.73 6.82
C ARG A 22 -25.67 -12.57 5.91
N SER A 23 -24.40 -12.22 5.79
CA SER A 23 -23.31 -13.11 6.20
C SER A 23 -21.96 -12.37 6.11
N CYS A 24 -21.61 -11.59 7.13
CA CYS A 24 -20.20 -11.29 7.41
C CYS A 24 -19.73 -12.27 8.47
N LYS A 25 -18.85 -13.21 8.08
CA LYS A 25 -18.11 -14.05 9.01
C LYS A 25 -16.76 -13.39 9.31
N GLY A 26 -16.41 -13.35 10.60
CA GLY A 26 -15.09 -12.99 11.14
C GLY A 26 -14.84 -11.48 11.15
N TYR A 27 -14.38 -10.82 12.21
CA TYR A 27 -13.63 -11.24 13.39
C TYR A 27 -13.93 -10.26 14.55
N GLY A 28 -13.89 -10.77 15.78
CA GLY A 28 -13.65 -10.06 17.05
C GLY A 28 -14.34 -8.71 17.30
N HIS A 29 -15.48 -8.72 18.00
CA HIS A 29 -16.11 -7.51 18.54
C HIS A 29 -15.35 -6.96 19.76
N TYR A 30 -14.72 -5.80 19.66
CA TYR A 30 -14.45 -4.95 20.83
C TYR A 30 -15.65 -4.01 21.04
N PHE A 31 -16.42 -4.26 22.09
CA PHE A 31 -17.59 -3.47 22.48
C PHE A 31 -17.13 -2.15 23.11
N ARG A 32 -17.41 -1.01 22.47
CA ARG A 32 -17.79 0.21 23.19
C ARG A 32 -18.94 0.93 22.48
N ARG A 33 -20.02 1.08 23.25
CA ARG A 33 -21.29 1.73 22.90
C ARG A 33 -21.08 3.24 22.77
N ALA A 34 -21.48 3.83 21.65
CA ALA A 34 -22.21 5.10 21.61
C ALA A 34 -22.88 5.20 20.23
N ALA A 35 -24.15 5.58 20.28
CA ALA A 35 -25.10 5.47 19.19
C ALA A 35 -25.06 6.69 18.26
N HIS A 36 -25.50 6.45 17.01
CA HIS A 36 -25.98 7.45 16.04
C HIS A 36 -24.96 8.44 15.45
N ILE A 37 -24.18 7.95 14.47
CA ILE A 37 -24.02 8.53 13.12
C ILE A 37 -23.68 7.35 12.22
N CYS A 38 -24.62 6.95 11.36
CA CYS A 38 -24.40 5.88 10.39
C CYS A 38 -24.55 6.50 8.99
N ARG A 39 -23.49 6.35 8.17
CA ARG A 39 -23.35 6.66 6.72
C ARG A 39 -23.14 8.15 6.40
N GLN A 40 -22.06 8.60 5.75
CA GLN A 40 -21.01 8.02 4.88
C GLN A 40 -19.69 8.73 5.28
N ASN A 41 -18.53 8.08 5.51
CA ASN A 41 -17.63 7.65 4.42
C ASN A 41 -16.47 6.77 4.93
N CYS A 42 -16.73 5.81 5.83
CA CYS A 42 -15.76 4.77 6.16
C CYS A 42 -15.85 3.60 5.17
N THR A 43 -15.47 3.83 3.90
CA THR A 43 -15.16 2.78 2.91
C THR A 43 -14.44 3.40 1.71
N GLN A 44 -13.15 3.68 1.84
CA GLN A 44 -12.24 3.75 0.70
C GLN A 44 -10.89 3.08 1.04
N ALA A 45 -10.94 1.94 1.73
CA ALA A 45 -9.82 1.03 1.76
C ALA A 45 -10.10 -0.08 0.74
N GLY A 46 -9.49 0.05 -0.44
CA GLY A 46 -9.22 -1.05 -1.37
C GLY A 46 -10.41 -1.78 -1.98
N GLN A 47 -11.08 -1.15 -2.95
CA GLN A 47 -11.72 -1.90 -4.04
C GLN A 47 -10.96 -1.55 -5.31
N GLY A 48 -9.82 -2.19 -5.54
CA GLY A 48 -9.14 -2.13 -6.84
C GLY A 48 -10.01 -2.82 -7.87
N ASP A 49 -10.32 -2.13 -8.97
CA ASP A 49 -11.02 -2.74 -10.10
C ASP A 49 -10.08 -3.80 -10.71
N ALA A 50 -10.59 -4.87 -11.32
CA ALA A 50 -9.74 -5.96 -11.84
C ALA A 50 -8.78 -5.54 -12.97
N ARG A 51 -8.88 -4.29 -13.43
CA ARG A 51 -8.05 -3.65 -14.45
C ARG A 51 -6.76 -3.05 -13.87
N ASP A 52 -6.64 -3.03 -12.55
CA ASP A 52 -5.60 -2.33 -11.80
C ASP A 52 -4.53 -3.29 -11.25
N ILE A 53 -4.42 -4.50 -11.79
CA ILE A 53 -3.39 -5.46 -11.37
C ILE A 53 -2.09 -5.19 -12.12
N VAL A 54 -1.02 -4.96 -11.37
CA VAL A 54 0.33 -4.67 -11.84
C VAL A 54 1.24 -5.82 -11.44
N LYS A 55 2.01 -6.34 -12.39
CA LYS A 55 3.00 -7.39 -12.13
C LYS A 55 4.34 -6.76 -11.73
N VAL A 56 4.92 -7.25 -10.65
CA VAL A 56 6.24 -6.83 -10.17
C VAL A 56 7.12 -8.06 -10.01
N THR A 57 8.33 -7.97 -10.52
CA THR A 57 9.33 -9.03 -10.48
C THR A 57 10.40 -8.67 -9.47
N PHE A 58 10.62 -9.55 -8.50
CA PHE A 58 11.67 -9.42 -7.49
C PHE A 58 12.76 -10.46 -7.73
N VAL A 59 14.01 -10.02 -7.84
CA VAL A 59 15.17 -10.89 -7.82
C VAL A 59 15.71 -10.90 -6.39
N THR A 60 15.57 -12.05 -5.74
CA THR A 60 16.01 -12.28 -4.36
C THR A 60 17.54 -12.32 -4.25
N LYS A 61 18.04 -12.32 -3.01
CA LYS A 61 19.47 -12.40 -2.68
C LYS A 61 20.13 -13.67 -3.23
N ASP A 62 19.37 -14.76 -3.34
CA ASP A 62 19.80 -16.04 -3.89
C ASP A 62 19.76 -16.09 -5.43
N GLY A 63 19.36 -14.99 -6.08
CA GLY A 63 19.18 -14.90 -7.53
C GLY A 63 17.88 -15.55 -8.03
N GLN A 64 16.97 -15.95 -7.15
CA GLN A 64 15.65 -16.45 -7.55
C GLN A 64 14.74 -15.30 -7.93
N THR A 65 14.07 -15.45 -9.06
CA THR A 65 13.09 -14.47 -9.57
C THR A 65 11.69 -14.86 -9.11
N VAL A 66 11.04 -13.97 -8.37
CA VAL A 66 9.67 -14.14 -7.88
C VAL A 66 8.80 -13.06 -8.49
N VAL A 67 7.75 -13.48 -9.21
CA VAL A 67 6.77 -12.57 -9.79
C VAL A 67 5.57 -12.48 -8.86
N ILE A 68 5.21 -11.27 -8.47
CA ILE A 68 4.06 -10.98 -7.62
C ILE A 68 3.10 -10.04 -8.33
N GLU A 69 1.83 -10.12 -7.95
CA GLU A 69 0.77 -9.29 -8.51
C GLU A 69 0.25 -8.38 -7.39
N GLY A 70 0.22 -7.08 -7.65
CA GLY A 70 -0.29 -6.07 -6.71
C GLY A 70 -1.32 -5.16 -7.38
N HIS A 71 -2.09 -4.43 -6.58
CA HIS A 71 -3.02 -3.44 -7.10
C HIS A 71 -2.35 -2.08 -7.25
N VAL A 72 -2.83 -1.27 -8.21
CA VAL A 72 -2.45 0.14 -8.31
C VAL A 72 -2.79 0.84 -6.99
N GLY A 73 -1.82 1.60 -6.47
CA GLY A 73 -1.91 2.25 -5.17
C GLY A 73 -1.32 1.44 -4.01
N ASP A 74 -1.00 0.16 -4.20
CA ASP A 74 -0.33 -0.62 -3.16
C ASP A 74 1.10 -0.14 -2.94
N ASN A 75 1.54 -0.19 -1.69
CA ASN A 75 2.91 0.05 -1.32
C ASN A 75 3.75 -1.20 -1.57
N LEU A 76 4.86 -1.03 -2.28
CA LEU A 76 5.75 -2.11 -2.66
C LEU A 76 6.32 -2.89 -1.46
N LEU A 77 6.59 -2.24 -0.33
CA LEU A 77 7.09 -2.91 0.89
C LEU A 77 6.06 -3.87 1.46
N PHE A 78 4.81 -3.41 1.63
CA PHE A 78 3.75 -4.25 2.21
C PHE A 78 3.37 -5.38 1.26
N LEU A 79 3.37 -5.12 -0.05
CA LEU A 79 3.16 -6.13 -1.07
C LEU A 79 4.25 -7.21 -1.02
N ALA A 80 5.53 -6.81 -1.02
CA ALA A 80 6.66 -7.73 -0.93
C ALA A 80 6.58 -8.63 0.34
N ARG A 81 6.28 -8.03 1.50
CA ARG A 81 6.10 -8.77 2.76
C ARG A 81 4.90 -9.73 2.72
N GLY A 82 3.78 -9.30 2.16
CA GLY A 82 2.58 -10.14 2.02
C GLY A 82 2.79 -11.37 1.13
N HIS A 83 3.73 -11.29 0.19
CA HIS A 83 4.12 -12.40 -0.69
C HIS A 83 5.36 -13.18 -0.22
N GLY A 84 5.88 -12.90 0.98
CA GLY A 84 7.01 -13.63 1.56
C GLY A 84 8.39 -13.28 0.98
N ILE A 85 8.53 -12.12 0.32
CA ILE A 85 9.83 -11.59 -0.09
C ILE A 85 10.56 -11.07 1.15
N ASP A 86 11.87 -11.38 1.26
CA ASP A 86 12.72 -10.99 2.38
C ASP A 86 13.13 -9.50 2.34
N LEU A 87 12.12 -8.62 2.33
CA LEU A 87 12.27 -7.17 2.44
C LEU A 87 11.85 -6.75 3.85
N GLU A 88 12.83 -6.31 4.65
CA GLU A 88 12.63 -6.12 6.09
C GLU A 88 11.72 -4.93 6.42
N GLY A 89 12.08 -3.73 5.95
CA GLY A 89 11.29 -2.51 6.19
C GLY A 89 10.94 -2.27 7.66
N ALA A 90 11.95 -2.24 8.54
CA ALA A 90 11.81 -2.15 9.99
C ALA A 90 11.04 -0.91 10.50
N CYS A 91 11.05 0.20 9.74
CA CYS A 91 10.35 1.44 10.09
C CYS A 91 8.94 1.55 9.46
N GLU A 92 8.45 0.49 8.82
CA GLU A 92 7.08 0.40 8.30
C GLU A 92 6.70 1.57 7.37
N ALA A 93 7.60 1.91 6.44
CA ALA A 93 7.46 3.02 5.48
C ALA A 93 7.46 4.43 6.08
N SER A 94 7.89 4.62 7.34
CA SER A 94 7.97 5.94 7.99
C SER A 94 9.18 6.80 7.59
N LEU A 95 9.88 6.47 6.50
CA LEU A 95 11.09 7.16 6.02
C LEU A 95 12.13 7.40 7.14
N ALA A 96 12.40 6.38 7.95
CA ALA A 96 13.31 6.47 9.10
C ALA A 96 14.43 5.41 9.07
N CYS A 97 14.51 4.61 8.02
CA CYS A 97 15.41 3.48 7.91
C CYS A 97 15.71 3.13 6.45
N THR A 98 16.80 2.39 6.22
CA THR A 98 17.24 1.93 4.89
C THR A 98 17.04 0.43 4.67
N THR A 99 16.30 -0.25 5.54
CA THR A 99 16.12 -1.71 5.50
C THR A 99 15.13 -2.18 4.42
N CYS A 100 14.50 -1.24 3.71
CA CYS A 100 13.67 -1.48 2.53
C CYS A 100 14.39 -1.13 1.22
N HIS A 101 15.71 -0.98 1.26
CA HIS A 101 16.55 -0.68 0.10
C HIS A 101 16.40 -1.78 -0.97
N VAL A 102 16.18 -1.34 -2.22
CA VAL A 102 16.09 -2.17 -3.42
C VAL A 102 16.84 -1.49 -4.56
N TYR A 103 17.30 -2.28 -5.53
CA TYR A 103 17.76 -1.75 -6.81
C TYR A 103 16.64 -1.85 -7.83
N VAL A 104 16.36 -0.73 -8.50
CA VAL A 104 15.43 -0.69 -9.62
C VAL A 104 16.20 -1.01 -10.90
N ASP A 105 15.61 -1.78 -11.78
CA ASP A 105 16.15 -1.96 -13.13
C ASP A 105 16.26 -0.61 -13.88
N GLU A 106 17.33 -0.44 -14.66
CA GLU A 106 17.64 0.82 -15.34
C GLU A 106 16.53 1.26 -16.32
N ASP A 107 15.84 0.30 -16.95
CA ASP A 107 14.73 0.56 -17.88
C ASP A 107 13.48 1.19 -17.21
N TRP A 108 13.46 1.18 -15.86
CA TRP A 108 12.38 1.68 -15.04
C TRP A 108 12.74 2.92 -14.23
N MET A 109 14.03 3.26 -14.11
CA MET A 109 14.49 4.43 -13.36
C MET A 109 13.87 5.74 -13.87
N ASP A 110 13.82 5.93 -15.20
CA ASP A 110 13.26 7.14 -15.82
C ASP A 110 11.73 7.23 -15.73
N LYS A 111 11.07 6.08 -15.50
CA LYS A 111 9.60 6.01 -15.38
C LYS A 111 9.13 6.20 -13.94
N LEU A 112 10.02 6.01 -12.97
CA LEU A 112 9.73 6.24 -11.57
C LEU A 112 9.85 7.72 -11.23
N GLN A 113 9.17 8.12 -10.14
CA GLN A 113 9.42 9.44 -9.58
C GLN A 113 10.86 9.50 -9.07
N PRO A 114 11.59 10.62 -9.23
CA PRO A 114 12.91 10.76 -8.61
C PRO A 114 12.80 10.60 -7.08
N PRO A 115 13.87 10.14 -6.41
CA PRO A 115 13.92 10.16 -4.95
C PRO A 115 13.79 11.60 -4.42
N SER A 116 13.24 11.74 -3.21
CA SER A 116 13.26 13.02 -2.49
C SER A 116 14.63 13.25 -1.84
N GLU A 117 14.95 14.49 -1.51
CA GLU A 117 16.21 14.82 -0.80
C GLU A 117 16.34 14.02 0.52
N GLU A 118 15.25 13.90 1.28
CA GLU A 118 15.21 13.09 2.51
C GLU A 118 15.45 11.59 2.25
N GLU A 119 14.98 11.07 1.11
CA GLU A 119 15.25 9.69 0.69
C GLU A 119 16.73 9.51 0.34
N GLU A 120 17.32 10.46 -0.39
CA GLU A 120 18.75 10.45 -0.76
C GLU A 120 19.66 10.50 0.47
N ASP A 121 19.38 11.39 1.42
CA ASP A 121 20.12 11.50 2.69
C ASP A 121 20.12 10.19 3.48
N LEU A 122 19.01 9.44 3.45
CA LEU A 122 18.95 8.12 4.06
C LEU A 122 19.69 7.07 3.23
N LEU A 123 19.53 7.09 1.91
CA LEU A 123 20.20 6.14 1.01
C LEU A 123 21.73 6.19 1.13
N ASP A 124 22.31 7.35 1.46
CA ASP A 124 23.75 7.49 1.74
C ASP A 124 24.23 6.63 2.93
N LEU A 125 23.33 6.27 3.85
CA LEU A 125 23.63 5.39 4.98
C LEU A 125 23.45 3.90 4.62
N ALA A 126 22.90 3.58 3.45
CA ALA A 126 22.61 2.22 3.02
C ALA A 126 23.89 1.47 2.59
N PRO A 127 24.06 0.20 2.98
CA PRO A 127 25.15 -0.61 2.49
C PRO A 127 24.95 -0.95 1.02
N PHE A 128 26.05 -1.09 0.26
CA PHE A 128 26.02 -1.46 -1.16
C PHE A 128 25.20 -0.49 -2.04
N LEU A 129 25.26 0.82 -1.75
CA LEU A 129 24.59 1.84 -2.55
C LEU A 129 25.05 1.80 -4.03
N LYS A 130 24.09 1.98 -4.94
CA LYS A 130 24.27 2.08 -6.40
C LYS A 130 23.41 3.22 -6.95
N SER A 131 23.71 3.70 -8.14
CA SER A 131 22.94 4.76 -8.83
C SER A 131 21.47 4.43 -9.02
N ASN A 132 21.12 3.14 -9.13
CA ASN A 132 19.76 2.65 -9.28
C ASN A 132 19.10 2.23 -7.95
N SER A 133 19.64 2.67 -6.82
CA SER A 133 19.11 2.36 -5.49
C SER A 133 17.93 3.23 -5.14
N ARG A 134 16.89 2.62 -4.55
CA ARG A 134 15.72 3.31 -4.04
C ARG A 134 15.24 2.69 -2.74
N LEU A 135 14.51 3.46 -1.94
CA LEU A 135 13.76 2.91 -0.80
C LEU A 135 12.43 2.36 -1.32
N GLY A 136 12.30 1.03 -1.32
CA GLY A 136 11.11 0.36 -1.84
C GLY A 136 9.82 0.82 -1.15
N CYS A 137 9.89 1.28 0.10
CA CYS A 137 8.73 1.78 0.83
C CYS A 137 8.16 3.10 0.28
N GLN A 138 8.92 3.86 -0.51
CA GLN A 138 8.46 5.10 -1.15
C GLN A 138 7.87 4.86 -2.54
N ILE A 139 7.92 3.61 -3.04
CA ILE A 139 7.39 3.24 -4.34
C ILE A 139 5.95 2.77 -4.18
N ILE A 140 5.03 3.53 -4.77
CA ILE A 140 3.62 3.19 -4.89
C ILE A 140 3.36 2.67 -6.31
N LEU A 141 2.67 1.54 -6.42
CA LEU A 141 2.39 0.95 -7.72
C LEU A 141 1.47 1.85 -8.55
N ARG A 142 1.92 2.14 -9.79
CA ARG A 142 1.14 2.86 -10.81
C ARG A 142 0.79 1.91 -11.97
N PRO A 143 -0.27 2.22 -12.75
CA PRO A 143 -0.67 1.37 -13.87
C PRO A 143 0.44 1.19 -14.91
N GLU A 144 1.30 2.20 -15.08
CA GLU A 144 2.44 2.17 -16.02
C GLU A 144 3.56 1.22 -15.59
N MET A 145 3.59 0.77 -14.33
CA MET A 145 4.68 -0.03 -13.75
C MET A 145 4.50 -1.54 -13.96
N ASN A 146 3.67 -1.94 -14.92
CA ASN A 146 3.42 -3.35 -15.19
C ASN A 146 4.65 -4.01 -15.82
N GLY A 147 5.24 -4.97 -15.10
CA GLY A 147 6.52 -5.59 -15.44
C GLY A 147 7.74 -4.95 -14.78
N LEU A 148 7.54 -4.12 -13.75
CA LEU A 148 8.62 -3.56 -12.94
C LEU A 148 9.53 -4.68 -12.43
N THR A 149 10.85 -4.53 -12.62
CA THR A 149 11.84 -5.48 -12.10
C THR A 149 12.71 -4.81 -11.05
N LEU A 150 12.86 -5.50 -9.92
CA LEU A 150 13.56 -5.03 -8.73
C LEU A 150 14.53 -6.12 -8.26
N HIS A 151 15.69 -5.70 -7.77
CA HIS A 151 16.69 -6.60 -7.21
C HIS A 151 16.93 -6.29 -5.74
N LEU A 152 16.95 -7.32 -4.91
CA LEU A 152 17.28 -7.18 -3.49
C LEU A 152 18.80 -7.05 -3.32
N PRO A 153 19.27 -6.11 -2.47
CA PRO A 153 20.68 -6.04 -2.12
C PRO A 153 21.11 -7.27 -1.32
N PRO A 154 22.40 -7.64 -1.34
CA PRO A 154 22.91 -8.82 -0.64
C PRO A 154 22.70 -8.75 0.88
N GLY A 155 22.62 -7.54 1.44
CA GLY A 155 22.28 -7.32 2.83
C GLY A 155 21.84 -5.89 3.09
N THR A 156 21.01 -5.70 4.11
CA THR A 156 20.53 -4.41 4.59
C THR A 156 21.11 -4.13 5.97
N ARG A 157 21.37 -2.86 6.29
CA ARG A 157 21.87 -2.48 7.62
C ARG A 157 20.69 -2.38 8.58
N ASN A 158 20.41 -3.48 9.26
CA ASN A 158 19.45 -3.50 10.36
C ASN A 158 20.23 -3.74 11.65
N PHE A 159 20.32 -2.72 12.51
CA PHE A 159 21.10 -2.78 13.76
C PHE A 159 20.34 -3.57 14.83
N TYR A 160 19.97 -4.83 14.54
CA TYR A 160 19.62 -5.77 15.58
C TYR A 160 20.92 -6.35 16.12
N VAL A 161 21.23 -6.03 17.38
CA VAL A 161 22.38 -6.59 18.09
C VAL A 161 22.36 -8.12 18.19
N ASP A 162 21.23 -8.77 17.85
CA ASP A 162 21.04 -10.22 17.99
C ASP A 162 20.56 -10.94 16.70
N GLY A 163 20.47 -10.27 15.55
CA GLY A 163 20.10 -10.92 14.27
C GLY A 163 18.68 -11.54 14.20
N HIS A 164 17.80 -11.20 15.14
CA HIS A 164 16.43 -11.71 15.19
C HIS A 164 15.51 -10.90 14.27
N LYS A 165 14.92 -11.54 13.25
CA LYS A 165 13.85 -10.94 12.45
C LYS A 165 12.52 -11.17 13.18
N PRO A 166 11.87 -10.14 13.75
CA PRO A 166 10.57 -10.31 14.38
C PRO A 166 9.53 -10.67 13.32
N GLU A 167 8.71 -11.69 13.60
CA GLU A 167 7.57 -12.00 12.75
C GLU A 167 6.52 -10.87 12.83
N PRO A 168 5.96 -10.41 11.70
CA PRO A 168 4.81 -9.53 11.73
C PRO A 168 3.63 -10.23 12.44
N HIS A 169 3.01 -9.52 13.38
CA HIS A 169 1.88 -9.97 14.19
C HIS A 169 0.53 -9.61 13.55
#